data_AF-A0A7T2J533-F1
#
_entry.id   AF-A0A7T2J533-F1
#
_cell.length_a   1.000
_cell.length_b   1.000
_cell.length_c   1.000
_cell.angle_alpha   90.00
_cell.angle_beta   90.00
_cell.angle_gamma   90.00
#
_symmetry.space_group_name_H-M   'P 1'
#
loop_
_entity.id
_entity.type
_entity.pdbx_description
1 polymer ?
#
loop_
_entity_poly.entity_id
_entity_poly.type
_entity_poly.pdbx_seq_one_letter_code
_entity_poly.pdbx_strand_id
1 'polypeptide(L)'
;MRNQPAADFSAKGDVAVADIIRALASTVGLGFENQGVSRSLSDPHFSGNVVQQMLDVASAADINIDLGNVEKVTIWPKGQNRNIPPVLISPDHGLTGYPVYTMTGLSATTIFCPDLFTGRPAHLESSLPDMTGDYTITGVIHTITSRTVGGPWSSNCTMMRAEENGTTTQ
;
A
#
# COMPACT_ATOMS: atom_id res chain seq x y z
N MET A 1 18.30 6.80 7.70
CA MET A 1 16.85 7.11 7.73
C MET A 1 16.22 6.83 9.09
N ARG A 2 16.15 5.59 9.61
CA ARG A 2 15.50 5.32 10.93
C ARG A 2 16.22 5.85 12.18
N ASN A 3 17.54 6.13 12.11
CA ASN A 3 18.35 6.51 13.28
C ASN A 3 18.99 7.91 13.19
N GLN A 4 18.44 8.80 12.35
CA GLN A 4 18.89 10.20 12.27
C GLN A 4 17.83 11.10 12.94
N PRO A 5 18.21 11.90 13.96
CA PRO A 5 17.32 12.93 14.47
C PRO A 5 17.05 13.95 13.36
N ALA A 6 15.78 14.26 13.15
CA ALA A 6 15.36 15.32 12.23
C ALA A 6 14.96 16.55 13.04
N ALA A 7 15.01 17.73 12.41
CA ALA A 7 14.39 18.91 13.00
C ALA A 7 12.88 18.67 13.12
N ASP A 8 12.27 19.22 14.17
CA ASP A 8 10.83 19.13 14.38
C ASP A 8 10.10 19.84 13.24
N PHE A 9 9.05 19.21 12.71
CA PHE A 9 8.14 19.86 11.78
C PHE A 9 7.06 20.59 12.57
N SER A 10 6.93 21.89 12.34
CA SER A 10 5.82 22.69 12.84
C SER A 10 5.37 23.67 11.78
N ALA A 11 4.05 23.80 11.64
CA ALA A 11 3.46 24.84 10.81
C ALA A 11 2.23 25.41 11.53
N LYS A 12 1.96 26.69 11.30
CA LYS A 12 0.78 27.37 11.84
C LYS A 12 -0.33 27.39 10.81
N GLY A 13 -1.56 27.15 11.24
CA GLY A 13 -2.75 27.11 10.40
C GLY A 13 -2.94 25.79 9.66
N ASP A 14 -3.86 25.80 8.69
CA ASP A 14 -4.21 24.61 7.91
C ASP A 14 -3.17 24.34 6.82
N VAL A 15 -2.49 23.20 6.92
CA VAL A 15 -1.49 22.76 5.95
C VAL A 15 -1.93 21.45 5.32
N ALA A 16 -1.83 21.36 3.99
CA ALA A 16 -2.15 20.14 3.27
C ALA A 16 -1.17 19.02 3.64
N VAL A 17 -1.70 17.83 3.91
CA VAL A 17 -0.90 16.66 4.32
C VAL A 17 0.14 16.29 3.26
N ALA A 18 -0.22 16.44 1.98
CA ALA A 18 0.67 16.22 0.86
C ALA A 18 1.90 17.14 0.91
N ASP A 19 1.72 18.41 1.31
CA ASP A 19 2.82 19.38 1.37
C ASP A 19 3.76 19.07 2.54
N ILE A 20 3.22 18.65 3.70
CA ILE A 20 3.98 18.21 4.87
C ILE A 20 4.87 17.02 4.50
N ILE A 21 4.27 15.96 3.95
CA ILE A 21 5.00 14.72 3.62
C ILE A 21 6.03 14.97 2.52
N ARG A 22 5.71 15.81 1.52
CA ARG A 22 6.67 16.22 0.48
C ARG A 22 7.87 16.96 1.05
N ALA A 23 7.64 17.89 1.99
CA ALA A 23 8.71 18.61 2.65
C ALA A 23 9.63 17.64 3.42
N LEU A 24 9.03 16.75 4.21
CA LEU A 24 9.76 15.71 4.95
C LEU A 24 10.56 14.78 4.01
N ALA A 25 9.96 14.32 2.91
CA ALA A 25 10.62 13.45 1.94
C ALA A 25 11.84 14.11 1.29
N SER A 26 11.72 15.40 0.98
CA SER A 26 12.81 16.18 0.38
C SER A 26 14.03 16.30 1.30
N THR A 27 13.84 16.33 2.63
CA THR A 27 14.97 16.39 3.59
C THR A 27 15.87 15.16 3.54
N VAL A 28 15.33 14.02 3.11
CA VAL A 28 16.04 12.73 3.01
C VAL A 28 16.29 12.32 1.56
N GLY A 29 16.04 13.21 0.60
CA GLY A 29 16.29 12.97 -0.82
C GLY A 29 15.31 11.99 -1.49
N LEU A 30 14.14 11.75 -0.89
CA LEU A 30 13.10 10.91 -1.46
C LEU A 30 12.16 11.73 -2.35
N GLY A 31 11.74 11.16 -3.46
CA GLY A 31 10.62 11.66 -4.26
C GLY A 31 9.29 11.58 -3.50
N PHE A 32 8.27 12.23 -4.02
CA PHE A 32 6.92 12.25 -3.43
C PHE A 32 5.85 12.09 -4.50
N GLU A 33 4.85 11.26 -4.21
CA GLU A 33 3.72 11.00 -5.09
C GLU A 33 2.41 11.02 -4.30
N ASN A 34 1.48 11.89 -4.70
CA ASN A 34 0.14 11.96 -4.14
C ASN A 34 -0.87 11.29 -5.08
N GLN A 35 -1.49 10.20 -4.62
CA GLN A 35 -2.51 9.45 -5.36
C GLN A 35 -3.92 9.77 -4.80
N GLY A 36 -4.28 11.06 -4.75
CA GLY A 36 -5.65 11.51 -4.44
C GLY A 36 -5.93 11.95 -3.00
N VAL A 37 -4.91 12.19 -2.18
CA VAL A 37 -5.08 12.77 -0.83
C VAL A 37 -5.32 14.28 -0.93
N SER A 38 -6.42 14.75 -0.32
CA SER A 38 -6.81 16.16 -0.24
C SER A 38 -6.99 16.68 1.19
N ARG A 39 -6.58 15.90 2.20
CA ARG A 39 -6.74 16.27 3.62
C ARG A 39 -5.71 17.32 4.07
N SER A 40 -6.11 18.10 5.07
CA SER A 40 -5.25 19.09 5.74
C SER A 40 -5.24 18.85 7.25
N LEU A 41 -4.16 19.28 7.90
CA LEU A 41 -4.01 19.29 9.35
C LEU A 41 -3.87 20.73 9.84
N SER A 42 -4.53 21.04 10.95
CA SER A 42 -4.48 22.36 11.58
C SER A 42 -3.43 22.38 12.68
N ASP A 43 -2.55 23.39 12.65
CA ASP A 43 -1.44 23.56 13.59
C ASP A 43 -0.61 22.28 13.84
N PRO A 44 -0.14 21.58 12.78
CA PRO A 44 0.57 20.32 12.93
C PRO A 44 1.92 20.52 13.63
N HIS A 45 2.21 19.65 14.60
CA HIS A 45 3.51 19.54 15.25
C HIS A 45 3.94 18.07 15.35
N PHE A 46 5.05 17.74 14.70
CA PHE A 46 5.60 16.39 14.65
C PHE A 46 7.09 16.43 15.01
N SER A 47 7.51 15.49 15.86
CA SER A 47 8.88 15.39 16.35
C SER A 47 9.45 13.98 16.13
N GLY A 48 10.75 13.82 16.32
CA GLY A 48 11.44 12.55 16.11
C GLY A 48 12.12 12.44 14.75
N ASN A 49 12.39 11.22 14.28
CA ASN A 49 13.03 11.01 12.98
C ASN A 49 12.05 11.24 11.81
N VAL A 50 12.57 11.54 10.62
CA VAL A 50 11.75 11.87 9.43
C VAL A 50 10.70 10.79 9.11
N VAL A 51 11.07 9.50 9.25
CA VAL A 51 10.16 8.37 8.97
C VAL A 51 9.02 8.34 9.98
N GLN A 52 9.32 8.56 11.26
CA GLN A 52 8.31 8.63 12.31
C GLN A 52 7.37 9.82 12.08
N GLN A 53 7.92 11.00 11.78
CA GLN A 53 7.12 12.18 11.48
C GLN A 53 6.16 11.92 10.30
N MET A 54 6.62 11.27 9.22
CA MET A 54 5.74 10.91 8.10
C MET A 54 4.62 9.93 8.48
N LEU A 55 4.94 8.93 9.31
CA LEU A 55 3.95 7.96 9.80
C LEU A 55 2.93 8.63 10.73
N ASP A 56 3.38 9.55 11.59
CA ASP A 56 2.51 10.30 12.50
C ASP A 56 1.58 11.24 11.72
N VAL A 57 2.10 11.92 10.68
CA VAL A 57 1.28 12.73 9.77
C VAL A 57 0.22 11.87 9.09
N ALA A 58 0.60 10.70 8.57
CA ALA A 58 -0.32 9.80 7.89
C ALA A 58 -1.40 9.27 8.86
N SER A 59 -1.02 8.95 10.09
CA SER A 59 -1.94 8.53 11.15
C SER A 59 -2.89 9.66 11.57
N ALA A 60 -2.38 10.88 11.76
CA ALA A 60 -3.18 12.04 12.15
C ALA A 60 -4.19 12.43 11.07
N ALA A 61 -3.82 12.24 9.80
CA ALA A 61 -4.69 12.50 8.66
C ALA A 61 -5.58 11.31 8.27
N ASP A 62 -5.44 10.14 8.89
CA ASP A 62 -6.16 8.92 8.48
C ASP A 62 -6.03 8.63 6.97
N ILE A 63 -4.78 8.52 6.52
CA ILE A 63 -4.40 8.19 5.14
C ILE A 63 -3.43 7.00 5.11
N ASN A 64 -3.29 6.38 3.94
CA ASN A 64 -2.28 5.36 3.71
C ASN A 64 -0.98 6.01 3.22
N ILE A 65 0.15 5.43 3.64
CA ILE A 65 1.50 5.83 3.25
C ILE A 65 2.35 4.60 2.96
N ASP A 66 3.21 4.71 1.95
CA ASP A 66 4.21 3.71 1.63
C ASP A 66 5.60 4.34 1.60
N LEU A 67 6.47 3.75 2.41
CA LEU A 67 7.87 4.12 2.62
C LEU A 67 8.81 2.97 2.22
N GLY A 68 8.27 1.89 1.63
CA GLY A 68 9.05 0.72 1.21
C GLY A 68 9.85 0.97 -0.07
N ASN A 69 9.48 1.97 -0.86
CA ASN A 69 10.23 2.38 -2.03
C ASN A 69 11.36 3.34 -1.63
N VAL A 70 12.60 2.96 -1.93
CA VAL A 70 13.81 3.74 -1.64
C VAL A 70 13.93 5.02 -2.47
N GLU A 71 13.14 5.18 -3.53
CA GLU A 71 13.18 6.35 -4.41
C GLU A 71 12.09 7.37 -4.10
N LYS A 72 10.91 6.94 -3.61
CA LYS A 72 9.76 7.83 -3.40
C LYS A 72 8.83 7.40 -2.28
N VAL A 73 8.18 8.38 -1.67
CA VAL A 73 7.07 8.20 -0.74
C VAL A 73 5.76 8.36 -1.51
N THR A 74 4.88 7.36 -1.41
CA THR A 74 3.54 7.40 -2.04
C THR A 74 2.46 7.47 -0.97
N ILE A 75 1.49 8.38 -1.12
CA ILE A 75 0.32 8.49 -0.25
C ILE A 75 -0.98 8.32 -1.03
N TRP A 76 -2.00 7.75 -0.39
CA TRP A 76 -3.34 7.61 -0.96
C TRP A 76 -4.42 7.59 0.14
N PRO A 77 -5.69 7.87 -0.18
CA PRO A 77 -6.77 7.84 0.80
C PRO A 77 -6.93 6.46 1.45
N LYS A 78 -7.30 6.45 2.75
CA LYS A 78 -7.63 5.21 3.45
C LYS A 78 -8.90 4.58 2.87
N GLY A 79 -8.92 3.25 2.80
CA GLY A 79 -10.03 2.50 2.20
C GLY A 79 -10.08 2.54 0.66
N GLN A 80 -9.19 3.29 0.01
CA GLN A 80 -9.08 3.32 -1.45
C GLN A 80 -7.82 2.60 -1.93
N ASN A 81 -7.87 2.21 -3.20
CA ASN A 81 -6.72 1.67 -3.91
C ASN A 81 -5.87 2.81 -4.46
N ARG A 82 -4.60 2.52 -4.70
CA ARG A 82 -3.75 3.41 -5.50
C ARG A 82 -4.33 3.52 -6.90
N ASN A 83 -4.22 4.70 -7.51
CA ASN A 83 -4.66 4.95 -8.87
C ASN A 83 -3.67 4.36 -9.90
N ILE A 84 -3.60 3.03 -9.93
CA ILE A 84 -2.77 2.23 -10.83
C ILE A 84 -3.59 1.06 -11.38
N PRO A 85 -3.27 0.54 -12.57
CA PRO A 85 -4.02 -0.57 -13.14
C PRO A 85 -4.04 -1.81 -12.25
N PRO A 86 -5.18 -2.53 -12.20
CA PRO A 86 -5.28 -3.78 -11.47
C PRO A 86 -4.28 -4.80 -12.00
N VAL A 87 -3.69 -5.57 -11.09
CA VAL A 87 -2.92 -6.76 -11.46
C VAL A 87 -3.88 -7.93 -11.66
N LEU A 88 -3.79 -8.60 -12.80
CA LEU A 88 -4.56 -9.80 -13.08
C LEU A 88 -3.88 -11.01 -12.44
N ILE A 89 -4.63 -11.75 -11.63
CA ILE A 89 -4.21 -12.99 -10.99
C ILE A 89 -5.13 -14.09 -11.49
N SER A 90 -4.60 -15.04 -12.27
CA SER A 90 -5.35 -16.19 -12.78
C SER A 90 -4.41 -17.38 -12.99
N PRO A 91 -4.92 -18.59 -13.25
CA PRO A 91 -4.06 -19.76 -13.54
C PRO A 91 -3.04 -19.48 -14.66
N ASP A 92 -3.46 -18.77 -15.72
CA ASP A 92 -2.60 -18.40 -16.84
C ASP A 92 -1.67 -17.21 -16.51
N HIS A 93 -2.05 -16.42 -15.51
CA HIS A 93 -1.30 -15.26 -15.00
C HIS A 93 -0.55 -15.57 -13.69
N GLY A 94 -0.22 -16.84 -13.47
CA GLY A 94 0.74 -17.25 -12.44
C GLY A 94 0.13 -17.62 -11.08
N LEU A 95 -1.20 -17.71 -10.94
CA LEU A 95 -1.86 -18.28 -9.78
C LEU A 95 -1.44 -19.75 -9.60
N THR A 96 -0.92 -20.07 -8.42
CA THR A 96 -0.49 -21.41 -8.05
C THR A 96 -1.44 -21.98 -7.02
N GLY A 97 -2.09 -23.10 -7.37
CA GLY A 97 -3.09 -23.73 -6.53
C GLY A 97 -4.39 -22.94 -6.50
N TYR A 98 -5.06 -22.91 -5.34
CA TYR A 98 -6.34 -22.24 -5.15
C TYR A 98 -6.22 -21.10 -4.13
N PRO A 99 -6.98 -20.01 -4.31
CA PRO A 99 -7.16 -19.02 -3.27
C PRO A 99 -7.85 -19.64 -2.05
N VAL A 100 -7.56 -19.09 -0.87
CA VAL A 100 -8.08 -19.59 0.41
C VAL A 100 -8.63 -18.42 1.22
N TYR A 101 -9.83 -18.57 1.79
CA TYR A 101 -10.36 -17.60 2.73
C TYR A 101 -9.51 -17.54 4.00
N THR A 102 -9.24 -16.33 4.44
CA THR A 102 -8.53 -16.03 5.70
C THR A 102 -9.47 -15.26 6.63
N MET A 103 -9.07 -15.06 7.88
CA MET A 103 -9.91 -14.30 8.83
C MET A 103 -10.16 -12.85 8.39
N THR A 104 -9.31 -12.29 7.53
CA THR A 104 -9.35 -10.88 7.11
C THR A 104 -9.74 -10.71 5.64
N GLY A 105 -9.97 -11.79 4.89
CA GLY A 105 -10.28 -11.72 3.47
C GLY A 105 -9.90 -12.99 2.73
N LEU A 106 -9.09 -12.87 1.68
CA LEU A 106 -8.65 -13.95 0.81
C LEU A 106 -7.13 -13.96 0.69
N SER A 107 -6.53 -15.13 0.56
CA SER A 107 -5.11 -15.30 0.24
C SER A 107 -4.95 -16.05 -1.06
N ALA A 108 -4.07 -15.56 -1.94
CA ALA A 108 -3.69 -16.25 -3.16
C ALA A 108 -2.17 -16.35 -3.25
N THR A 109 -1.68 -17.48 -3.74
CA THR A 109 -0.26 -17.70 -4.00
C THR A 109 -0.03 -17.66 -5.49
N THR A 110 0.99 -16.94 -5.92
CA THR A 110 1.40 -16.83 -7.31
C THR A 110 2.87 -17.23 -7.46
N ILE A 111 3.32 -17.49 -8.68
CA ILE A 111 4.74 -17.36 -9.01
C ILE A 111 5.24 -15.95 -8.66
N PHE A 112 6.54 -15.77 -8.48
CA PHE A 112 7.08 -14.45 -8.13
C PHE A 112 6.55 -13.33 -9.04
N CYS A 113 5.86 -12.36 -8.43
CA CYS A 113 5.25 -11.23 -9.12
C CYS A 113 5.56 -9.95 -8.33
N PRO A 114 6.53 -9.12 -8.77
CA PRO A 114 6.90 -7.88 -8.08
C PRO A 114 5.83 -6.80 -8.16
N ASP A 115 4.85 -6.99 -9.06
CA ASP A 115 3.70 -6.12 -9.21
C ASP A 115 2.68 -6.27 -8.07
N LEU A 116 2.80 -7.32 -7.24
CA LEU A 116 1.99 -7.48 -6.04
C LEU A 116 2.58 -6.64 -4.89
N PHE A 117 1.87 -5.58 -4.49
CA PHE A 117 2.20 -4.79 -3.32
C PHE A 117 0.95 -4.16 -2.69
N THR A 118 1.05 -3.76 -1.43
CA THR A 118 -0.07 -3.20 -0.66
C THR A 118 -0.65 -1.94 -1.32
N GLY A 119 -1.98 -1.89 -1.41
CA GLY A 119 -2.73 -0.79 -2.00
C GLY A 119 -2.90 -0.88 -3.51
N ARG A 120 -2.28 -1.85 -4.21
CA ARG A 120 -2.59 -2.11 -5.62
C ARG A 120 -3.93 -2.85 -5.74
N PRO A 121 -4.81 -2.44 -6.69
CA PRO A 121 -5.98 -3.24 -7.04
C PRO A 121 -5.57 -4.56 -7.69
N ALA A 122 -6.33 -5.62 -7.46
CA ALA A 122 -6.14 -6.91 -8.11
C ALA A 122 -7.46 -7.44 -8.65
N HIS A 123 -7.42 -8.01 -9.85
CA HIS A 123 -8.52 -8.82 -10.38
C HIS A 123 -8.12 -10.29 -10.26
N LEU A 124 -8.88 -11.06 -9.50
CA LEU A 124 -8.62 -12.47 -9.30
C LEU A 124 -9.62 -13.29 -10.11
N GLU A 125 -9.11 -14.16 -10.97
CA GLU A 125 -9.86 -15.19 -11.67
C GLU A 125 -9.45 -16.56 -11.12
N SER A 126 -10.45 -17.31 -10.65
CA SER A 126 -10.25 -18.65 -10.11
C SER A 126 -11.30 -19.58 -10.69
N SER A 127 -11.00 -20.88 -10.75
CA SER A 127 -12.03 -21.87 -11.08
C SER A 127 -13.10 -22.00 -9.99
N LEU A 128 -12.92 -21.33 -8.85
CA LEU A 128 -13.93 -21.16 -7.80
C LEU A 128 -14.64 -19.81 -8.03
N PRO A 129 -15.88 -19.81 -8.59
CA PRO A 129 -16.55 -18.57 -9.01
C PRO A 129 -16.75 -17.57 -7.87
N ASP A 130 -17.03 -18.05 -6.64
CA ASP A 130 -17.26 -17.20 -5.47
C ASP A 130 -16.04 -16.37 -5.05
N MET A 131 -14.84 -16.82 -5.45
CA MET A 131 -13.56 -16.17 -5.18
C MET A 131 -13.07 -15.30 -6.35
N THR A 132 -13.81 -15.27 -7.46
CA THR A 132 -13.48 -14.42 -8.60
C THR A 132 -14.04 -13.01 -8.37
N GLY A 133 -13.25 -11.99 -8.71
CA GLY A 133 -13.66 -10.59 -8.61
C GLY A 133 -12.52 -9.63 -8.34
N ASP A 134 -12.90 -8.41 -7.95
CA ASP A 134 -11.96 -7.32 -7.66
C ASP A 134 -11.62 -7.24 -6.17
N TYR A 135 -10.34 -7.04 -5.90
CA TYR A 135 -9.76 -7.07 -4.57
C TYR A 135 -8.76 -5.93 -4.36
N THR A 136 -8.59 -5.56 -3.11
CA THR A 136 -7.53 -4.67 -2.63
C THR A 136 -6.45 -5.50 -1.95
N ILE A 137 -5.22 -5.43 -2.45
CA ILE A 137 -4.08 -6.10 -1.80
C ILE A 137 -3.75 -5.37 -0.49
N THR A 138 -3.81 -6.09 0.62
CA THR A 138 -3.52 -5.56 1.96
C THR A 138 -2.13 -5.94 2.43
N GLY A 139 -1.59 -7.05 1.94
CA GLY A 139 -0.25 -7.53 2.31
C GLY A 139 0.31 -8.49 1.28
N VAL A 140 1.64 -8.51 1.17
CA VAL A 140 2.36 -9.40 0.25
C VAL A 140 3.64 -9.89 0.92
N ILE A 141 3.92 -11.18 0.73
CA ILE A 141 5.16 -11.83 1.13
C ILE A 141 5.76 -12.48 -0.11
N HIS A 142 6.93 -11.99 -0.52
CA HIS A 142 7.72 -12.61 -1.58
C HIS A 142 8.73 -13.58 -0.96
N THR A 143 8.65 -14.85 -1.35
CA THR A 143 9.61 -15.88 -0.95
C THR A 143 10.52 -16.18 -2.14
N ILE A 144 11.77 -15.75 -2.03
CA ILE A 144 12.79 -15.94 -3.07
C ILE A 144 13.98 -16.64 -2.42
N THR A 145 14.34 -17.80 -2.94
CA THR A 145 15.52 -18.54 -2.50
C THR A 145 16.65 -18.39 -3.51
N SER A 146 17.87 -18.18 -3.01
CA SER A 146 19.08 -18.17 -3.82
C SER A 146 19.87 -19.48 -3.62
N ARG A 147 20.46 -19.99 -4.71
CA ARG A 147 21.34 -21.19 -4.73
C ARG A 147 20.70 -22.57 -4.50
N THR A 148 19.38 -22.69 -4.62
CA THR A 148 18.71 -24.00 -4.65
C THR A 148 18.01 -24.19 -5.99
N VAL A 149 18.44 -25.19 -6.76
CA VAL A 149 17.73 -25.59 -7.99
C VAL A 149 16.32 -26.05 -7.59
N GLY A 150 15.28 -25.40 -8.14
CA GLY A 150 13.88 -25.65 -7.77
C GLY A 150 13.44 -25.05 -6.44
N GLY A 151 14.21 -24.12 -5.85
CA GLY A 151 13.79 -23.40 -4.64
C GLY A 151 12.57 -22.49 -4.89
N PRO A 152 11.77 -22.19 -3.85
CA PRO A 152 10.55 -21.39 -4.01
C PRO A 152 10.86 -19.99 -4.54
N TRP A 153 10.10 -19.63 -5.56
CA TRP A 153 9.99 -18.31 -6.18
C TRP A 153 8.50 -17.99 -6.29
N SER A 154 7.93 -17.55 -5.17
CA SER A 154 6.48 -17.34 -5.04
C SER A 154 6.16 -16.04 -4.33
N SER A 155 4.97 -15.52 -4.62
CA SER A 155 4.41 -14.37 -3.92
C SER A 155 3.08 -14.77 -3.33
N ASN A 156 2.96 -14.68 -2.01
CA ASN A 156 1.69 -14.84 -1.33
C ASN A 156 1.12 -13.45 -1.06
N CYS A 157 -0.10 -13.20 -1.51
CA CYS A 157 -0.80 -11.95 -1.25
C CYS A 157 -2.04 -12.21 -0.41
N THR A 158 -2.29 -11.34 0.56
CA THR A 158 -3.55 -11.23 1.28
C THR A 158 -4.32 -10.04 0.73
N MET A 159 -5.60 -10.25 0.48
CA MET A 159 -6.44 -9.29 -0.18
C MET A 159 -7.83 -9.25 0.45
N MET A 160 -8.44 -8.08 0.46
CA MET A 160 -9.82 -7.87 0.88
C MET A 160 -10.66 -7.61 -0.36
N ARG A 161 -11.91 -8.10 -0.37
CA ARG A 161 -12.81 -7.83 -1.50
C ARG A 161 -12.99 -6.32 -1.60
N ALA A 162 -12.79 -5.75 -2.78
CA ALA A 162 -13.07 -4.34 -2.98
C ALA A 162 -14.56 -4.16 -2.66
N GLU A 163 -14.89 -3.20 -1.78
CA GLU A 163 -16.29 -2.85 -1.61
C GLU A 163 -16.79 -2.36 -2.96
N GLU A 164 -17.81 -3.01 -3.52
CA GLU A 164 -18.63 -2.37 -4.53
C GLU A 164 -19.07 -1.06 -3.87
N ASN A 165 -18.80 0.08 -4.50
CA ASN A 165 -19.31 1.37 -4.05
C ASN A 165 -20.83 1.23 -3.95
N GLY A 166 -21.30 0.86 -2.76
CA GLY A 166 -22.68 0.74 -2.42
C GLY A 166 -23.22 2.13 -2.57
N THR A 167 -23.97 2.36 -3.63
CA THR A 167 -25.01 3.36 -3.64
C THR A 167 -25.80 3.13 -2.35
N THR A 168 -25.53 3.92 -1.32
CA THR A 168 -26.44 4.07 -0.18
C THR A 168 -27.73 4.58 -0.77
N THR A 169 -28.59 3.66 -1.18
CA THR A 169 -29.98 3.94 -1.51
C THR A 169 -30.69 3.98 -0.18
N GLN A 170 -30.93 5.23 0.26
CA GLN A 170 -31.92 5.71 1.23
C GLN A 170 -32.09 4.95 2.55
#